data_AF-A0A349M0D3-F1
#
_entry.id   AF-A0A349M0D3-F1
#
_cell.length_a   1.000
_cell.length_b   1.000
_cell.length_c   1.000
_cell.angle_alpha   90.00
_cell.angle_beta   90.00
_cell.angle_gamma   90.00
#
_symmetry.space_group_name_H-M   'P 1'
#
loop_
_entity.id
_entity.type
_entity.pdbx_description
1 polymer ?
#
loop_
_entity_poly.entity_id
_entity_poly.type
_entity_poly.pdbx_seq_one_letter_code
_entity_poly.pdbx_strand_id
1 'polypeptide(L)'
;DDSNSFSGLYVSEPLRYNGQTNGQLIGALLVAVPERYPQVSPPLEFLAHVNQAILLAGAGVALVVVAFSLLLARNFTRPLESLTVAADQMRRGDYTRRAEPPKSKDELERLAVTFNAMADTIESDVNELRRQEQLRRDLMANIAHDLATPLTAIQGFSEALADGVIADEETRQETAQLIGREVQRLRRLVGDVQEMTSLESGRARLELAPLDLHALVDETLAVIRPECEQAGITLRNEIDPQTAP
;
A
#
# COMPACT_ATOMS: atom_id res chain seq x y z
N ASP A 1 -14.82 -29.42 -82.64
CA ASP A 1 -15.48 -28.50 -81.69
C ASP A 1 -14.39 -27.79 -80.92
N ASP A 2 -14.13 -26.49 -81.11
CA ASP A 2 -15.10 -25.43 -81.33
C ASP A 2 -14.85 -24.59 -82.58
N SER A 3 -15.94 -24.34 -83.30
CA SER A 3 -16.05 -23.38 -84.38
C SER A 3 -15.72 -21.98 -83.88
N ASN A 4 -14.58 -21.44 -84.31
CA ASN A 4 -14.25 -20.02 -84.21
C ASN A 4 -15.11 -19.23 -85.24
N SER A 5 -16.43 -19.34 -85.09
CA SER A 5 -17.42 -18.70 -85.95
C SER A 5 -17.53 -17.23 -85.54
N PHE A 6 -17.02 -16.35 -86.40
CA PHE A 6 -17.08 -14.91 -86.19
C PHE A 6 -18.38 -14.40 -86.83
N SER A 7 -19.38 -14.10 -86.00
CA SER A 7 -20.58 -13.39 -86.45
C SER A 7 -20.33 -11.89 -86.36
N GLY A 8 -20.53 -11.20 -87.47
CA GLY A 8 -20.46 -9.74 -87.54
C GLY A 8 -21.32 -9.27 -88.70
N LEU A 9 -21.71 -8.01 -88.67
CA LEU A 9 -22.32 -7.40 -89.84
C LEU A 9 -21.21 -7.17 -90.86
N TYR A 10 -21.34 -7.79 -92.04
CA TYR A 10 -20.43 -7.57 -93.16
C TYR A 10 -21.17 -6.80 -94.24
N VAL A 11 -20.56 -5.73 -94.72
CA VAL A 11 -21.00 -5.05 -95.94
C VAL A 11 -19.94 -5.31 -96.99
N SER A 12 -20.38 -5.82 -98.14
CA SER A 12 -19.52 -6.01 -99.30
C SER A 12 -19.93 -5.08 -100.43
N GLU A 13 -18.96 -4.31 -100.93
CA GLU A 13 -19.13 -3.43 -102.07
C GLU A 13 -18.30 -3.98 -103.25
N PRO A 14 -18.91 -4.30 -104.40
CA PRO A 14 -18.20 -4.86 -105.55
C PRO A 14 -17.33 -3.78 -106.22
N LEU A 15 -16.02 -4.04 -106.30
CA LEU A 15 -15.08 -3.17 -107.01
C LEU A 15 -15.10 -3.49 -108.50
N ARG A 16 -15.68 -2.58 -109.29
CA ARG A 16 -15.76 -2.68 -110.75
C ARG A 16 -14.69 -1.80 -111.41
N TYR A 17 -14.01 -2.33 -112.42
CA TYR A 17 -13.10 -1.51 -113.22
C TYR A 17 -13.93 -0.54 -114.07
N ASN A 18 -13.59 0.74 -113.99
CA ASN A 18 -14.05 1.78 -114.91
C ASN A 18 -15.53 2.20 -114.80
N GLY A 19 -16.04 2.41 -113.57
CA GLY A 19 -17.11 3.37 -113.22
C GLY A 19 -18.48 3.29 -113.90
N GLN A 20 -18.71 2.38 -114.85
CA GLN A 20 -19.96 2.24 -115.59
C GLN A 20 -20.60 0.86 -115.36
N THR A 21 -21.92 0.80 -115.52
CA THR A 21 -22.83 -0.29 -115.10
C THR A 21 -22.53 -1.67 -115.70
N ASN A 22 -21.62 -1.76 -116.68
CA ASN A 22 -21.19 -2.98 -117.35
C ASN A 22 -19.69 -3.32 -117.18
N GLY A 23 -18.98 -2.64 -116.27
CA GLY A 23 -17.55 -2.89 -116.00
C GLY A 23 -17.27 -4.27 -115.40
N GLN A 24 -16.17 -4.89 -115.83
CA GLN A 24 -15.69 -6.20 -115.37
C GLN A 24 -15.39 -6.16 -113.87
N LEU A 25 -15.95 -7.12 -113.12
CA LEU A 25 -15.75 -7.24 -111.67
C LEU A 25 -14.29 -7.65 -111.41
N ILE A 26 -13.52 -6.80 -110.72
CA ILE A 26 -12.11 -7.08 -110.41
C ILE A 26 -11.93 -7.58 -108.97
N GLY A 27 -12.91 -7.34 -108.10
CA GLY A 27 -12.88 -7.79 -106.72
C GLY A 27 -14.07 -7.29 -105.91
N ALA A 28 -14.05 -7.58 -104.61
CA ALA A 28 -15.01 -7.03 -103.65
C ALA A 28 -14.25 -6.48 -102.44
N LEU A 29 -14.64 -5.31 -101.98
CA LEU A 29 -14.17 -4.76 -100.71
C LEU A 29 -15.06 -5.32 -99.60
N LEU A 30 -14.48 -6.07 -98.67
CA LEU A 30 -15.18 -6.62 -97.51
C LEU A 30 -14.85 -5.76 -96.29
N VAL A 31 -15.85 -5.10 -95.70
CA VAL A 31 -15.70 -4.39 -94.42
C VAL A 31 -16.47 -5.16 -93.35
N ALA A 32 -15.74 -5.62 -92.34
CA ALA A 32 -16.30 -6.33 -91.19
C ALA A 32 -16.28 -5.41 -89.97
N VAL A 33 -17.44 -5.19 -89.34
CA VAL A 33 -17.52 -4.56 -88.02
C VAL A 33 -17.70 -5.67 -86.99
N PRO A 34 -16.73 -5.90 -86.08
CA PRO A 34 -16.92 -6.84 -84.98
C PRO A 34 -18.12 -6.41 -84.12
N GLU A 35 -19.14 -7.27 -83.99
CA GLU A 35 -20.30 -7.00 -83.12
C GLU A 35 -19.96 -7.05 -81.63
N ARG A 36 -18.81 -7.62 -81.26
CA ARG A 36 -18.37 -7.73 -79.87
C ARG A 36 -16.94 -7.25 -79.73
N TYR A 37 -16.78 -5.99 -79.29
CA TYR A 37 -15.72 -5.73 -78.33
C TYR A 37 -16.12 -6.51 -77.07
N PRO A 38 -15.34 -7.48 -76.58
CA PRO A 38 -15.57 -7.99 -75.25
C PRO A 38 -15.34 -6.81 -74.31
N GLN A 39 -16.42 -6.17 -73.87
CA GLN A 39 -16.37 -5.30 -72.72
C GLN A 39 -15.96 -6.19 -71.55
N VAL A 40 -14.66 -6.22 -71.26
CA VAL A 40 -14.14 -6.79 -70.02
C VAL A 40 -14.46 -5.81 -68.89
N SER A 41 -15.74 -5.52 -68.70
CA SER A 41 -16.22 -5.04 -67.42
C SER A 41 -16.13 -6.26 -66.50
N PRO A 42 -15.39 -6.21 -65.37
CA PRO A 42 -15.39 -7.33 -64.44
C PRO A 42 -16.84 -7.67 -64.12
N PRO A 43 -17.25 -8.96 -64.16
CA PRO A 43 -18.62 -9.33 -63.84
C PRO A 43 -18.94 -8.73 -62.47
N LEU A 44 -20.09 -8.04 -62.32
CA LEU A 44 -20.47 -7.36 -61.08
C LEU A 44 -20.38 -8.28 -59.85
N GLU A 45 -20.55 -9.59 -60.06
CA GLU A 45 -20.34 -10.64 -59.07
C GLU A 45 -18.90 -10.74 -58.55
N PHE A 46 -17.88 -10.57 -59.40
CA PHE A 46 -16.48 -10.58 -58.98
C PHE A 46 -16.18 -9.45 -58.00
N LEU A 47 -16.63 -8.23 -58.30
CA LEU A 47 -16.44 -7.08 -57.40
C LEU A 47 -17.16 -7.29 -56.05
N ALA A 48 -18.35 -7.91 -56.06
CA ALA A 48 -19.09 -8.25 -54.86
C ALA A 48 -18.34 -9.26 -53.97
N HIS A 49 -17.81 -10.34 -54.55
CA HIS A 49 -17.04 -11.35 -53.80
C HIS A 49 -15.74 -10.78 -53.23
N VAL A 50 -15.03 -9.94 -53.99
CA VAL A 50 -13.81 -9.27 -53.52
C VAL A 50 -14.13 -8.33 -52.34
N ASN A 51 -15.17 -7.51 -52.47
CA ASN A 51 -15.58 -6.61 -51.38
C ASN A 51 -16.00 -7.39 -50.12
N GLN A 52 -16.77 -8.48 -50.27
CA GLN A 52 -17.17 -9.32 -49.14
C GLN A 52 -15.95 -9.97 -48.46
N ALA A 53 -14.98 -10.47 -49.24
CA ALA A 53 -13.74 -11.03 -48.69
C ALA A 53 -12.94 -9.98 -47.90
N ILE A 54 -12.84 -8.75 -48.43
CA ILE A 54 -12.20 -7.62 -47.73
C ILE A 54 -12.93 -7.27 -46.45
N LEU A 55 -14.27 -7.21 -46.47
CA LEU A 55 -15.08 -6.91 -45.29
C LEU A 55 -14.94 -7.98 -44.20
N LEU A 56 -14.94 -9.26 -44.57
CA LEU A 56 -14.75 -10.37 -43.62
C LEU A 56 -13.33 -10.37 -43.04
N ALA A 57 -12.31 -10.15 -43.87
CA ALA A 57 -10.94 -10.02 -43.41
C ALA A 57 -10.77 -8.82 -42.47
N GLY A 58 -11.34 -7.66 -42.83
CA GLY A 58 -11.33 -6.45 -42.02
C GLY A 58 -12.06 -6.64 -40.68
N ALA A 59 -13.24 -7.27 -40.69
CA ALA A 59 -13.98 -7.60 -39.49
C ALA A 59 -13.22 -8.58 -38.59
N GLY A 60 -12.56 -9.57 -39.17
CA GLY A 60 -11.69 -10.50 -38.44
C GLY A 60 -10.53 -9.78 -37.74
N VAL A 61 -9.82 -8.90 -38.45
CA VAL A 61 -8.74 -8.08 -37.88
C VAL A 61 -9.27 -7.17 -36.78
N ALA A 62 -10.39 -6.48 -37.00
CA ALA A 62 -11.00 -5.61 -36.01
C ALA A 62 -11.37 -6.38 -34.72
N LEU A 63 -11.93 -7.59 -34.86
CA LEU A 63 -12.26 -8.44 -33.72
C LEU A 63 -11.02 -8.84 -32.93
N VAL A 64 -9.94 -9.23 -33.62
CA VAL A 64 -8.66 -9.57 -32.97
C VAL A 64 -8.07 -8.37 -32.23
N VAL A 65 -8.11 -7.17 -32.82
CA VAL A 65 -7.63 -5.95 -32.17
C VAL A 65 -8.44 -5.66 -30.90
N VAL A 66 -9.77 -5.71 -30.97
CA VAL A 66 -10.64 -5.47 -29.80
C VAL A 66 -10.39 -6.52 -28.72
N ALA A 67 -10.29 -7.80 -29.08
CA ALA A 67 -10.00 -8.88 -28.14
C ALA A 67 -8.63 -8.66 -27.46
N PHE A 68 -7.60 -8.33 -28.23
CA PHE A 68 -6.27 -8.06 -27.72
C PHE A 68 -6.24 -6.82 -26.81
N SER A 69 -6.89 -5.73 -27.18
CA SER A 69 -7.01 -4.54 -26.33
C SER A 69 -7.68 -4.84 -25.00
N LEU A 70 -8.76 -5.64 -25.00
CA LEU A 70 -9.44 -6.05 -23.77
C LEU A 70 -8.57 -6.95 -22.89
N LEU A 71 -7.79 -7.85 -23.50
CA LEU A 71 -6.83 -8.69 -22.76
C LEU A 71 -5.70 -7.84 -22.16
N LEU A 72 -5.12 -6.93 -22.93
CA LEU A 72 -4.03 -6.06 -22.46
C LEU A 72 -4.48 -5.15 -21.32
N ALA A 73 -5.66 -4.54 -21.45
CA ALA A 73 -6.24 -3.70 -20.41
C ALA A 73 -6.49 -4.46 -19.11
N ARG A 74 -6.98 -5.71 -19.20
CA ARG A 74 -7.31 -6.53 -18.03
C ARG A 74 -6.07 -7.14 -17.36
N ASN A 75 -5.07 -7.53 -18.13
CA ASN A 75 -3.90 -8.25 -17.60
C ASN A 75 -2.75 -7.33 -17.21
N PHE A 76 -2.63 -6.14 -17.80
CA PHE A 76 -1.50 -5.24 -17.57
C PHE A 76 -1.93 -3.86 -17.07
N THR A 77 -2.81 -3.16 -17.81
CA THR A 77 -3.13 -1.75 -17.51
C THR A 77 -3.85 -1.58 -16.17
N ARG A 78 -4.92 -2.35 -15.92
CA ARG A 78 -5.71 -2.24 -14.68
C ARG A 78 -4.92 -2.59 -13.42
N PRO A 79 -4.15 -3.69 -13.36
CA PRO A 79 -3.32 -4.00 -12.19
C PRO A 79 -2.30 -2.90 -11.86
N LEU A 80 -1.62 -2.34 -12.89
CA LEU A 80 -0.66 -1.24 -12.70
C LEU A 80 -1.33 0.04 -12.19
N GLU A 81 -2.52 0.37 -12.70
CA GLU A 81 -3.31 1.49 -12.18
C GLU A 81 -3.68 1.27 -10.70
N SER A 82 -4.12 0.05 -10.35
CA SER A 82 -4.48 -0.27 -8.96
C SER A 82 -3.30 -0.14 -7.99
N LEU A 83 -2.10 -0.58 -8.40
CA LEU A 83 -0.86 -0.41 -7.63
C LEU A 83 -0.50 1.06 -7.47
N THR A 84 -0.62 1.84 -8.54
CA THR A 84 -0.32 3.28 -8.52
C THR A 84 -1.25 4.02 -7.56
N VAL A 85 -2.54 3.69 -7.60
CA VAL A 85 -3.55 4.27 -6.71
C VAL A 85 -3.28 3.88 -5.25
N ALA A 86 -2.99 2.60 -4.98
CA ALA A 86 -2.67 2.13 -3.63
C ALA A 86 -1.39 2.79 -3.10
N ALA A 87 -0.37 2.95 -3.94
CA ALA A 87 0.87 3.64 -3.57
C ALA A 87 0.65 5.13 -3.27
N ASP A 88 -0.18 5.83 -4.05
CA ASP A 88 -0.49 7.25 -3.78
C ASP A 88 -1.33 7.42 -2.50
N GLN A 89 -2.20 6.46 -2.18
CA GLN A 89 -2.95 6.43 -0.91
C GLN A 89 -2.02 6.21 0.28
N MET A 90 -1.08 5.25 0.18
CA MET A 90 -0.05 5.01 1.18
C MET A 90 0.81 6.25 1.41
N ARG A 91 1.21 6.96 0.33
CA ARG A 91 1.94 8.22 0.41
C ARG A 91 1.18 9.31 1.19
N ARG A 92 -0.16 9.26 1.21
CA ARG A 92 -1.03 10.18 1.96
C ARG A 92 -1.33 9.69 3.39
N GLY A 93 -0.78 8.54 3.80
CA GLY A 93 -0.92 7.99 5.15
C GLY A 93 -2.08 6.99 5.31
N ASP A 94 -2.76 6.60 4.23
CA ASP A 94 -3.72 5.49 4.28
C ASP A 94 -3.01 4.16 4.00
N TYR A 95 -2.66 3.48 5.08
CA TYR A 95 -1.97 2.18 5.05
C TYR A 95 -2.93 0.98 5.00
N THR A 96 -4.24 1.18 4.95
CA THR A 96 -5.24 0.10 5.00
C THR A 96 -5.56 -0.48 3.63
N ARG A 97 -5.23 0.27 2.57
CA ARG A 97 -5.49 -0.10 1.18
C ARG A 97 -4.47 -1.10 0.66
N ARG A 98 -4.93 -1.99 -0.21
CA ARG A 98 -4.15 -3.05 -0.84
C ARG A 98 -4.37 -3.03 -2.34
N ALA A 99 -3.34 -3.43 -3.10
CA ALA A 99 -3.45 -3.62 -4.53
C ALA A 99 -4.12 -4.96 -4.84
N GLU A 100 -4.94 -5.00 -5.88
CA GLU A 100 -5.58 -6.24 -6.33
C GLU A 100 -4.58 -7.03 -7.19
N PRO A 101 -4.14 -8.23 -6.76
CA PRO A 101 -3.23 -9.02 -7.56
C PRO A 101 -3.93 -9.49 -8.83
N PRO A 102 -3.28 -9.37 -10.01
CA PRO A 102 -3.79 -9.96 -11.23
C PRO A 102 -3.91 -11.48 -11.09
N LYS A 103 -4.82 -12.09 -11.86
CA LYS A 103 -4.97 -13.56 -11.90
C LYS A 103 -3.82 -14.28 -12.62
N SER A 104 -2.93 -13.52 -13.26
CA SER A 104 -1.76 -14.04 -13.98
C SER A 104 -0.69 -14.42 -12.98
N LYS A 105 -0.06 -15.59 -13.13
CA LYS A 105 1.00 -16.07 -12.23
C LYS A 105 2.38 -15.59 -12.64
N ASP A 106 2.53 -14.28 -12.78
CA ASP A 106 3.69 -13.63 -13.36
C ASP A 106 4.33 -12.61 -12.41
N GLU A 107 5.24 -11.79 -12.94
CA GLU A 107 5.91 -10.74 -12.21
C GLU A 107 4.94 -9.68 -11.64
N LEU A 108 3.77 -9.46 -12.24
CA LEU A 108 2.78 -8.50 -11.75
C LEU A 108 2.04 -9.03 -10.52
N GLU A 109 1.69 -10.32 -10.48
CA GLU A 109 1.17 -10.94 -9.25
C GLU A 109 2.20 -10.84 -8.13
N ARG A 110 3.44 -11.23 -8.40
CA ARG A 110 4.52 -11.15 -7.41
C ARG A 110 4.69 -9.72 -6.90
N LEU A 111 4.68 -8.72 -7.78
CA LEU A 111 4.77 -7.31 -7.40
C LEU A 111 3.60 -6.88 -6.51
N ALA A 112 2.37 -7.27 -6.84
CA ALA A 112 1.19 -6.93 -6.04
C ALA A 112 1.23 -7.58 -4.65
N VAL A 113 1.64 -8.85 -4.57
CA VAL A 113 1.82 -9.55 -3.30
C VAL A 113 2.93 -8.91 -2.46
N THR A 114 4.08 -8.59 -3.06
CA THR A 114 5.17 -7.91 -2.35
C THR A 114 4.76 -6.51 -1.88
N PHE A 115 4.02 -5.75 -2.70
CA PHE A 115 3.47 -4.45 -2.30
C PHE A 115 2.54 -4.58 -1.09
N ASN A 116 1.62 -5.55 -1.11
CA ASN A 116 0.70 -5.78 0.00
C ASN A 116 1.43 -6.20 1.28
N ALA A 117 2.46 -7.06 1.18
CA ALA A 117 3.28 -7.43 2.33
C ALA A 117 4.03 -6.22 2.92
N MET A 118 4.57 -5.32 2.07
CA MET A 118 5.14 -4.06 2.55
C MET A 118 4.09 -3.18 3.24
N ALA A 119 2.87 -3.11 2.69
CA ALA A 119 1.77 -2.35 3.28
C ALA A 119 1.40 -2.89 4.68
N ASP A 120 1.34 -4.21 4.85
CA ASP A 120 1.09 -4.86 6.13
C ASP A 120 2.16 -4.51 7.17
N THR A 121 3.44 -4.59 6.79
CA THR A 121 4.56 -4.21 7.67
C THR A 121 4.48 -2.74 8.08
N ILE A 122 4.27 -1.84 7.11
CA ILE A 122 4.18 -0.39 7.39
C ILE A 122 2.98 -0.09 8.30
N GLU A 123 1.83 -0.70 8.04
CA GLU A 123 0.64 -0.52 8.89
C GLU A 123 0.91 -0.97 10.33
N SER A 124 1.55 -2.14 10.50
CA SER A 124 1.95 -2.65 11.81
C SER A 124 2.91 -1.70 12.52
N ASP A 125 3.97 -1.25 11.83
CA ASP A 125 4.99 -0.36 12.39
C ASP A 125 4.38 0.99 12.80
N VAL A 126 3.50 1.56 11.97
CA VAL A 126 2.81 2.81 12.27
C VAL A 126 1.88 2.65 13.48
N ASN A 127 1.18 1.52 13.59
CA ASN A 127 0.31 1.26 14.75
C ASN A 127 1.12 1.08 16.03
N GLU A 128 2.26 0.39 15.97
CA GLU A 128 3.16 0.24 17.10
C GLU A 128 3.77 1.59 17.53
N LEU A 129 4.24 2.41 16.57
CA LEU A 129 4.72 3.76 16.86
C LEU A 129 3.65 4.62 17.53
N ARG A 130 2.40 4.57 17.06
CA ARG A 130 1.27 5.29 17.68
C ARG A 130 1.03 4.80 19.11
N ARG A 131 1.10 3.49 19.34
CA ARG A 131 0.95 2.91 20.69
C ARG A 131 2.06 3.37 21.63
N GLN A 132 3.31 3.36 21.17
CA GLN A 132 4.45 3.83 21.97
C GLN A 132 4.33 5.32 22.30
N GLU A 133 3.96 6.15 21.33
CA GLU A 133 3.74 7.57 21.57
C GLU A 133 2.56 7.81 22.54
N GLN A 134 1.50 7.01 22.47
CA GLN A 134 0.41 7.08 23.45
C GLN A 134 0.88 6.72 24.85
N LEU A 135 1.60 5.61 25.02
CA LEU A 135 2.17 5.20 26.31
C LEU A 135 3.11 6.27 26.88
N ARG A 136 3.95 6.87 26.02
CA ARG A 136 4.84 7.97 26.40
C ARG A 136 4.06 9.19 26.90
N ARG A 137 2.97 9.56 26.21
CA ARG A 137 2.09 10.67 26.64
C ARG A 137 1.42 10.38 27.97
N ASP A 138 0.90 9.17 28.13
CA ASP A 138 0.24 8.75 29.37
C ASP A 138 1.22 8.76 30.55
N LEU A 139 2.45 8.26 30.34
CA LEU A 139 3.53 8.33 31.33
C LEU A 139 3.83 9.78 31.74
N MET A 140 4.02 10.67 30.75
CA MET A 140 4.32 12.08 31.03
C MET A 140 3.18 12.79 31.77
N ALA A 141 1.93 12.48 31.42
CA ALA A 141 0.76 13.00 32.12
C ALA A 141 0.71 12.52 33.59
N ASN A 142 1.00 11.24 33.83
CA ASN A 142 1.04 10.68 35.17
C ASN A 142 2.16 11.31 36.02
N ILE A 143 3.38 11.42 35.46
CA ILE A 143 4.50 12.10 36.13
C ILE A 143 4.12 13.55 36.48
N ALA A 144 3.52 14.29 35.54
CA ALA A 144 3.12 15.67 35.79
C ALA A 144 2.09 15.76 36.93
N HIS A 145 1.12 14.84 36.98
CA HIS A 145 0.12 14.78 38.05
C HIS A 145 0.76 14.46 39.42
N ASP A 146 1.64 13.48 39.47
CA ASP A 146 2.31 13.03 40.69
C ASP A 146 3.28 14.07 41.24
N LEU A 147 3.86 14.91 40.38
CA LEU A 147 4.67 16.08 40.77
C LEU A 147 3.82 17.27 41.22
N ALA A 148 2.66 17.51 40.59
CA ALA A 148 1.81 18.66 40.90
C ALA A 148 1.22 18.61 42.31
N THR A 149 0.85 17.42 42.79
CA THR A 149 0.27 17.20 44.12
C THR A 149 1.20 17.65 45.28
N PRO A 150 2.43 17.11 45.42
CA PRO A 150 3.37 17.53 46.46
C PRO A 150 3.79 18.99 46.28
N LEU A 151 3.91 19.48 45.05
CA LEU A 151 4.25 20.88 44.78
C LEU A 151 3.17 21.84 45.30
N THR A 152 1.90 21.51 45.06
CA THR A 152 0.75 22.30 45.58
C THR A 152 0.74 22.31 47.10
N ALA A 153 1.02 21.17 47.74
CA ALA A 153 1.11 21.07 49.19
C ALA A 153 2.27 21.92 49.75
N ILE A 154 3.47 21.84 49.15
CA ILE A 154 4.63 22.66 49.53
C ILE A 154 4.31 24.14 49.42
N GLN A 155 3.65 24.55 48.34
CA GLN A 155 3.25 25.93 48.13
C GLN A 155 2.25 26.37 49.22
N GLY A 156 1.17 25.62 49.45
CA GLY A 156 0.17 25.97 50.46
C GLY A 156 0.73 26.04 51.88
N PHE A 157 1.60 25.09 52.26
CA PHE A 157 2.27 25.13 53.57
C PHE A 157 3.25 26.31 53.67
N SER A 158 4.00 26.62 52.61
CA SER A 158 4.92 27.76 52.60
C SER A 158 4.17 29.10 52.70
N GLU A 159 3.05 29.24 51.99
CA GLU A 159 2.16 30.41 52.08
C GLU A 159 1.59 30.56 53.49
N ALA A 160 1.05 29.49 54.09
CA ALA A 160 0.51 29.52 55.45
C ALA A 160 1.55 29.92 56.52
N LEU A 161 2.81 29.48 56.33
CA LEU A 161 3.93 29.88 57.18
C LEU A 161 4.33 31.35 56.96
N ALA A 162 4.37 31.81 55.70
CA ALA A 162 4.78 33.17 55.34
C ALA A 162 3.74 34.23 55.77
N ASP A 163 2.46 33.92 55.64
CA ASP A 163 1.35 34.79 56.03
C ASP A 163 1.13 34.85 57.55
N GLY A 164 1.85 34.03 58.31
CA GLY A 164 1.75 33.99 59.78
C GLY A 164 0.42 33.44 60.30
N VAL A 165 -0.33 32.71 59.45
CA VAL A 165 -1.60 32.06 59.82
C VAL A 165 -1.37 31.00 60.91
N ILE A 166 -0.18 30.39 60.92
CA ILE A 166 0.25 29.42 61.93
C ILE A 166 0.99 30.16 63.05
N ALA A 167 0.29 30.41 64.15
CA ALA A 167 0.77 31.25 65.24
C ALA A 167 1.75 30.52 66.18
N ASP A 168 1.44 29.28 66.53
CA ASP A 168 2.22 28.52 67.50
C ASP A 168 3.51 27.93 66.90
N GLU A 169 4.57 27.90 67.69
CA GLU A 169 5.91 27.47 67.24
C GLU A 169 5.94 25.96 66.92
N GLU A 170 5.16 25.16 67.64
CA GLU A 170 5.10 23.71 67.47
C GLU A 170 4.52 23.33 66.10
N THR A 171 3.33 23.84 65.75
CA THR A 171 2.67 23.65 64.45
C THR A 171 3.50 24.26 63.32
N ARG A 172 4.24 25.35 63.59
CA ARG A 172 5.16 25.94 62.60
C ARG A 172 6.29 24.97 62.26
N GLN A 173 6.88 24.32 63.26
CA GLN A 173 7.89 23.28 63.07
C GLN A 173 7.32 22.05 62.38
N GLU A 174 6.14 21.57 62.77
CA GLU A 174 5.46 20.44 62.11
C GLU A 174 5.16 20.73 60.64
N THR A 175 4.73 21.96 60.32
CA THR A 175 4.46 22.39 58.95
C THR A 175 5.73 22.48 58.11
N ALA A 176 6.83 22.98 58.68
CA ALA A 176 8.14 22.95 58.03
C ALA A 176 8.61 21.52 57.75
N GLN A 177 8.33 20.57 58.66
CA GLN A 177 8.62 19.15 58.44
C GLN A 177 7.74 18.54 57.34
N LEU A 178 6.46 18.94 57.24
CA LEU A 178 5.57 18.52 56.14
C LEU A 178 6.15 18.94 54.77
N ILE A 179 6.59 20.19 54.64
CA ILE A 179 7.29 20.67 53.43
C ILE A 179 8.51 19.79 53.14
N GLY A 180 9.34 19.53 54.15
CA GLY A 180 10.52 18.68 54.02
C GLY A 180 10.20 17.27 53.52
N ARG A 181 9.12 16.65 54.02
CA ARG A 181 8.64 15.34 53.57
C ARG A 181 8.21 15.36 52.10
N GLU A 182 7.46 16.36 51.67
CA GLU A 182 7.03 16.48 50.27
C GLU A 182 8.21 16.74 49.31
N VAL A 183 9.21 17.52 49.73
CA VAL A 183 10.46 17.70 48.96
C VAL A 183 11.22 16.37 48.82
N GLN A 184 11.30 15.57 49.88
CA GLN A 184 11.91 14.23 49.80
C GLN A 184 11.12 13.30 48.87
N ARG A 185 9.78 13.37 48.91
CA ARG A 185 8.90 12.60 48.02
C ARG A 185 9.13 12.99 46.55
N LEU A 186 9.19 14.29 46.24
CA LEU A 186 9.53 14.79 44.91
C LEU A 186 10.90 14.30 44.43
N ARG A 187 11.92 14.35 45.30
CA ARG A 187 13.27 13.85 44.97
C ARG A 187 13.28 12.37 44.62
N ARG A 188 12.53 11.54 45.36
CA ARG A 188 12.39 10.11 45.06
C ARG A 188 11.75 9.91 43.70
N LEU A 189 10.61 10.58 43.43
CA LEU A 189 9.90 10.47 42.15
C LEU A 189 10.77 10.87 40.95
N VAL A 190 11.55 11.96 41.08
CA VAL A 190 12.49 12.39 40.05
C VAL A 190 13.60 11.36 39.84
N GLY A 191 14.10 10.76 40.93
CA GLY A 191 15.06 9.66 40.88
C GLY A 191 14.52 8.45 40.11
N ASP A 192 13.30 8.02 40.43
CA ASP A 192 12.63 6.89 39.79
C ASP A 192 12.47 7.13 38.27
N VAL A 193 12.12 8.35 37.86
CA VAL A 193 12.05 8.73 36.43
C VAL A 193 13.42 8.70 35.76
N GLN A 194 14.47 9.20 36.43
CA GLN A 194 15.84 9.15 35.90
C GLN A 194 16.36 7.73 35.73
N GLU A 195 16.04 6.84 36.67
CA GLU A 195 16.39 5.42 36.59
C GLU A 195 15.65 4.75 35.43
N MET A 196 14.35 4.97 35.31
CA MET A 196 13.53 4.45 34.20
C MET A 196 14.08 4.90 32.83
N THR A 197 14.38 6.19 32.65
CA THR A 197 14.94 6.70 31.38
C THR A 197 16.34 6.15 31.08
N SER A 198 17.12 5.84 32.12
CA SER A 198 18.44 5.21 31.97
C SER A 198 18.32 3.74 31.52
N LEU A 199 17.30 3.03 32.01
CA LEU A 199 16.95 1.68 31.57
C LEU A 199 16.48 1.67 30.10
N GLU A 200 15.55 2.57 29.73
CA GLU A 200 15.02 2.66 28.35
C GLU A 200 16.09 3.01 27.31
N SER A 201 17.06 3.86 27.67
CA SER A 201 18.14 4.26 26.76
C SER A 201 19.23 3.20 26.60
N GLY A 202 19.09 2.03 27.25
CA GLY A 202 20.09 0.96 27.24
C GLY A 202 21.42 1.34 27.92
N ARG A 203 21.42 2.43 28.70
CA ARG A 203 22.62 2.90 29.43
C ARG A 203 22.79 2.19 30.76
N ALA A 204 21.73 1.58 31.28
CA ALA A 204 21.80 0.72 32.46
C ALA A 204 22.62 -0.54 32.13
N ARG A 205 23.80 -0.65 32.73
CA ARG A 205 24.64 -1.83 32.60
C ARG A 205 24.34 -2.76 33.77
N LEU A 206 23.76 -3.92 33.48
CA LEU A 206 23.54 -4.95 34.49
C LEU A 206 24.88 -5.57 34.89
N GLU A 207 25.20 -5.51 36.17
CA GLU A 207 26.32 -6.23 36.77
C GLU A 207 25.82 -7.59 37.26
N LEU A 208 26.06 -8.61 36.44
CA LEU A 208 25.68 -9.98 36.79
C LEU A 208 26.75 -10.59 37.69
N ALA A 209 26.36 -11.00 38.89
CA ALA A 209 27.18 -11.71 39.84
C ALA A 209 26.38 -12.84 40.51
N PRO A 210 27.04 -13.93 40.95
CA PRO A 210 26.37 -14.95 41.77
C PRO A 210 25.73 -14.32 43.00
N LEU A 211 24.49 -14.69 43.29
CA LEU A 211 23.66 -14.04 44.31
C LEU A 211 22.97 -15.09 45.17
N ASP A 212 23.26 -15.07 46.46
CA ASP A 212 22.53 -15.89 47.44
C ASP A 212 21.15 -15.30 47.68
N LEU A 213 20.15 -15.90 47.03
CA LEU A 213 18.75 -15.48 47.13
C LEU A 213 18.19 -15.65 48.54
N HIS A 214 18.62 -16.66 49.29
CA HIS A 214 18.13 -16.85 50.66
C HIS A 214 18.61 -15.72 51.56
N ALA A 215 19.90 -15.40 51.48
CA ALA A 215 20.51 -14.33 52.27
C ALA A 215 19.91 -12.95 51.92
N LEU A 216 19.74 -12.66 50.63
CA LEU A 216 19.15 -11.39 50.18
C LEU A 216 17.71 -11.22 50.71
N VAL A 217 16.91 -12.27 50.64
CA VAL A 217 15.52 -12.23 51.12
C VAL A 217 15.48 -12.09 52.64
N ASP A 218 16.34 -12.78 53.39
CA ASP A 218 16.42 -12.61 54.84
C ASP A 218 16.78 -11.18 55.25
N GLU A 219 17.78 -10.57 54.58
CA GLU A 219 18.17 -9.18 54.81
C GLU A 219 17.00 -8.23 54.51
N THR A 220 16.31 -8.43 53.39
CA THR A 220 15.15 -7.63 53.01
C THR A 220 14.01 -7.77 54.02
N LEU A 221 13.69 -9.02 54.42
CA LEU A 221 12.65 -9.29 55.41
C LEU A 221 12.98 -8.68 56.77
N ALA A 222 14.25 -8.64 57.16
CA ALA A 222 14.68 -8.01 58.41
C ALA A 222 14.41 -6.49 58.41
N VAL A 223 14.60 -5.82 57.28
CA VAL A 223 14.33 -4.38 57.13
C VAL A 223 12.84 -4.05 57.28
N ILE A 224 11.97 -4.84 56.65
CA ILE A 224 10.51 -4.56 56.63
C ILE A 224 9.74 -5.17 57.82
N ARG A 225 10.37 -6.05 58.59
CA ARG A 225 9.76 -6.76 59.73
C ARG A 225 9.07 -5.84 60.75
N PRO A 226 9.65 -4.70 61.18
CA PRO A 226 9.03 -3.85 62.18
C PRO A 226 7.66 -3.29 61.74
N GLU A 227 7.55 -2.90 60.47
CA GLU A 227 6.31 -2.38 59.89
C GLU A 227 5.26 -3.48 59.74
N CYS A 228 5.67 -4.67 59.31
CA CYS A 228 4.77 -5.81 59.20
C CYS A 228 4.25 -6.28 60.56
N GLU A 229 5.09 -6.31 61.59
CA GLU A 229 4.67 -6.65 62.96
C GLU A 229 3.66 -5.63 63.52
N GLN A 230 3.86 -4.33 63.26
CA GLN A 230 2.88 -3.29 63.61
C GLN A 230 1.54 -3.47 62.88
N ALA A 231 1.57 -3.99 61.65
CA ALA A 231 0.39 -4.32 60.87
C ALA A 231 -0.21 -5.70 61.19
N GLY A 232 0.37 -6.47 62.11
CA GLY A 232 -0.09 -7.83 62.47
C GLY A 232 0.18 -8.89 61.38
N ILE A 233 1.17 -8.65 60.51
CA ILE A 233 1.55 -9.52 59.40
C ILE A 233 2.80 -10.32 59.77
N THR A 234 2.72 -11.64 59.67
CA THR A 234 3.86 -12.54 59.89
C THR A 234 4.59 -12.82 58.58
N LEU A 235 5.89 -12.51 58.53
CA LEU A 235 6.75 -12.75 57.38
C LEU A 235 7.59 -14.03 57.56
N ARG A 236 7.63 -14.87 56.52
CA ARG A 236 8.43 -16.10 56.46
C ARG A 236 9.18 -16.19 55.13
N ASN A 237 10.46 -16.55 55.19
CA ASN A 237 11.25 -16.94 54.02
C ASN A 237 11.03 -18.44 53.73
N GLU A 238 10.64 -18.78 52.51
CA GLU A 238 10.44 -20.17 52.06
C GLU A 238 11.49 -20.62 51.01
N ILE A 239 12.49 -19.78 50.73
CA ILE A 239 13.61 -20.14 49.88
C ILE A 239 14.46 -21.18 50.60
N ASP A 240 14.98 -22.19 49.89
CA ASP A 240 15.87 -23.20 50.47
C ASP A 240 17.25 -22.56 50.76
N PRO A 241 17.80 -22.67 51.98
CA PRO A 241 19.14 -22.17 52.30
C PRO A 241 20.26 -22.76 51.45
N GLN A 242 20.01 -23.90 50.79
CA GLN A 242 20.97 -24.56 49.89
C GLN A 242 20.77 -24.18 48.41
N THR A 243 19.90 -23.21 48.11
CA THR A 243 19.73 -22.71 46.75
C THR A 243 21.06 -22.13 46.28
N ALA A 244 21.59 -22.68 45.18
CA ALA A 244 22.88 -22.25 44.66
C ALA A 244 22.82 -20.79 44.15
N PRO A 245 23.87 -19.99 44.38
CA PRO A 245 23.99 -18.61 43.89
C PRO A 245 24.33 -18.51 42.39
#